data_AF-A0A8T1W1H8-F1
#
_entry.id   AF-A0A8T1W1H8-F1
#
_cell.length_a   1.000
_cell.length_b   1.000
_cell.length_c   1.000
_cell.angle_alpha   90.00
_cell.angle_beta   90.00
_cell.angle_gamma   90.00
#
_symmetry.space_group_name_H-M   'P 1'
#
loop_
_entity.id
_entity.type
_entity.pdbx_description
1 polymer ?
#
loop_
_entity_poly.entity_id
_entity_poly.type
_entity_poly.pdbx_seq_one_letter_code
_entity_poly.pdbx_strand_id
1 'polypeptide(L)'
;MERQTSDLESLSSHRDSTALQCTSSPLKIPFNPPAGDVHRRERGSPWRVAADEQIATLNASAKEEYKEKRRWGLAKQVQDGLMHNFNINYGVAELATLLKEGMSLKSDPPQREMTSLEVGHVQFLAAAEKYDLKQIVLLLEKFPKGRGAAAGKRQLG
;
A
#
# COMPACT_ATOMS: atom_id res chain seq x y z
N MET A 1 -19.98 68.58 -54.37
CA MET A 1 -21.35 68.19 -53.99
C MET A 1 -21.61 66.86 -54.67
N GLU A 2 -22.08 65.76 -54.09
CA GLU A 2 -22.49 65.33 -52.76
C GLU A 2 -22.45 63.79 -52.78
N ARG A 3 -22.25 63.15 -51.61
CA ARG A 3 -22.50 61.72 -51.41
C ARG A 3 -24.01 61.52 -51.25
N GLN A 4 -24.56 60.41 -51.73
CA GLN A 4 -25.15 59.35 -50.88
C GLN A 4 -25.94 58.36 -51.74
N THR A 5 -25.50 57.10 -51.66
CA THR A 5 -26.20 55.91 -52.17
C THR A 5 -27.17 55.41 -51.11
N SER A 6 -28.35 55.08 -51.59
CA SER A 6 -29.60 54.83 -50.87
C SER A 6 -29.60 53.62 -49.93
N ASP A 7 -30.44 53.78 -48.91
CA ASP A 7 -30.66 52.92 -47.76
C ASP A 7 -31.23 51.54 -48.07
N LEU A 8 -30.80 50.57 -47.26
CA LEU A 8 -31.38 49.24 -47.12
C LEU A 8 -31.70 49.02 -45.64
N GLU A 9 -32.87 48.38 -45.42
CA GLU A 9 -33.26 47.61 -44.23
C GLU A 9 -33.73 48.35 -42.96
N SER A 10 -35.01 48.17 -42.62
CA SER A 10 -35.37 47.19 -41.59
C SER A 10 -36.87 47.24 -41.29
N LEU A 11 -37.55 46.13 -41.60
CA LEU A 11 -38.95 45.91 -41.35
C LEU A 11 -39.21 45.73 -39.84
N SER A 12 -40.01 46.64 -39.30
CA SER A 12 -40.70 46.56 -38.02
C SER A 12 -41.46 45.23 -37.90
N SER A 13 -41.05 44.36 -36.97
CA SER A 13 -41.84 43.22 -36.52
C SER A 13 -42.24 43.41 -35.06
N HIS A 14 -43.54 43.63 -34.91
CA HIS A 14 -44.31 43.74 -33.69
C HIS A 14 -44.05 42.51 -32.78
N ARG A 15 -43.38 42.74 -31.64
CA ARG A 15 -43.15 41.70 -30.62
C ARG A 15 -44.36 41.65 -29.68
N ASP A 16 -45.28 40.72 -29.95
CA ASP A 16 -46.28 40.30 -28.97
C ASP A 16 -45.58 39.69 -27.76
N SER A 17 -45.66 40.40 -26.63
CA SER A 17 -45.08 39.98 -25.36
C SER A 17 -46.06 39.07 -24.62
N THR A 18 -46.13 37.80 -25.02
CA THR A 18 -46.66 36.76 -24.13
C THR A 18 -45.59 36.44 -23.09
N ALA A 19 -45.64 37.12 -21.96
CA ALA A 19 -44.85 36.79 -20.79
C ALA A 19 -45.23 35.38 -20.32
N LEU A 20 -44.42 34.37 -20.69
CA LEU A 20 -44.43 33.08 -20.04
C LEU A 20 -44.01 33.32 -18.59
N GLN A 21 -44.99 33.39 -17.69
CA GLN A 21 -44.76 33.30 -16.26
C GLN A 21 -44.19 31.91 -15.97
N CYS A 22 -42.86 31.79 -16.05
CA CYS A 22 -42.14 30.64 -15.54
C CYS A 22 -42.21 30.72 -14.02
N THR A 23 -43.28 30.14 -13.44
CA THR A 23 -43.31 29.87 -12.01
C THR A 23 -42.21 28.86 -11.74
N SER A 24 -41.04 29.33 -11.30
CA SER A 24 -39.97 28.45 -10.82
C SER A 24 -40.42 27.86 -9.48
N SER A 25 -41.24 26.82 -9.53
CA SER A 25 -41.41 25.95 -8.37
C SER A 25 -40.02 25.43 -7.99
N PRO A 26 -39.56 25.57 -6.74
CA PRO A 26 -38.29 24.97 -6.35
C PRO A 26 -38.40 23.46 -6.60
N LEU A 27 -37.69 22.96 -7.61
CA LEU A 27 -37.61 21.53 -7.89
C LEU A 27 -37.00 20.89 -6.63
N LYS A 28 -37.84 20.27 -5.82
CA LYS A 28 -37.40 19.57 -4.62
C LYS A 28 -36.61 18.37 -5.09
N ILE A 29 -35.28 18.49 -5.07
CA ILE A 29 -34.38 17.38 -5.41
C ILE A 29 -34.76 16.23 -4.47
N PRO A 30 -35.11 15.04 -4.99
CA PRO A 30 -35.33 13.88 -4.15
C PRO A 30 -34.11 13.69 -3.28
N PHE A 31 -34.34 13.42 -1.98
CA PHE A 31 -33.27 13.22 -1.01
C PHE A 31 -32.15 12.35 -1.61
N ASN A 32 -30.90 12.85 -1.57
CA ASN A 32 -29.76 12.11 -2.08
C ASN A 32 -29.65 10.81 -1.27
N PRO A 33 -29.76 9.62 -1.90
CA PRO A 33 -29.66 8.38 -1.16
C PRO A 33 -28.33 8.30 -0.39
N PRO A 34 -28.32 7.71 0.81
CA PRO A 34 -27.09 7.46 1.54
C PRO A 34 -26.09 6.67 0.67
N ALA A 35 -24.80 6.99 0.79
CA ALA A 35 -23.76 6.34 0.00
C ALA A 35 -23.77 4.81 0.15
N GLY A 36 -24.14 4.29 1.33
CA GLY A 36 -24.29 2.86 1.57
C GLY A 36 -25.42 2.21 0.78
N ASP A 37 -26.52 2.92 0.51
CA ASP A 37 -27.66 2.42 -0.25
C ASP A 37 -27.34 2.38 -1.75
N VAL A 38 -26.66 3.42 -2.27
CA VAL A 38 -26.10 3.42 -3.62
C VAL A 38 -25.09 2.28 -3.77
N HIS A 39 -24.19 2.12 -2.78
CA HIS A 39 -23.18 1.06 -2.79
C HIS A 39 -23.78 -0.34 -2.81
N ARG A 40 -24.90 -0.56 -2.11
CA ARG A 40 -25.61 -1.84 -2.14
C ARG A 40 -26.36 -2.06 -3.44
N ARG A 41 -27.06 -1.04 -3.94
CA ARG A 41 -27.88 -1.11 -5.17
C ARG A 41 -27.04 -1.41 -6.40
N GLU A 42 -25.87 -0.79 -6.51
CA GLU A 42 -25.00 -0.94 -7.67
C GLU A 42 -24.00 -2.10 -7.53
N ARG A 43 -24.14 -2.92 -6.48
CA ARG A 43 -23.28 -4.09 -6.29
C ARG A 43 -23.44 -5.03 -7.50
N GLY A 44 -22.33 -5.32 -8.17
CA GLY A 44 -22.32 -6.17 -9.38
C GLY A 44 -22.58 -5.42 -10.70
N SER A 45 -22.79 -4.11 -10.68
CA SER A 45 -22.82 -3.32 -11.91
C SER A 45 -21.44 -3.36 -12.60
N PRO A 46 -21.36 -3.42 -13.95
CA PRO A 46 -20.10 -3.63 -14.66
C PRO A 46 -18.98 -2.64 -14.31
N TRP A 47 -19.33 -1.36 -14.13
CA TRP A 47 -18.37 -0.31 -13.73
C TRP A 47 -17.82 -0.51 -12.32
N ARG A 48 -18.61 -1.10 -11.41
CA ARG A 48 -18.16 -1.43 -10.06
C ARG A 48 -17.31 -2.67 -10.03
N VAL A 49 -17.67 -3.71 -10.76
CA VAL A 49 -16.85 -4.93 -10.85
C VAL A 49 -15.46 -4.58 -11.38
N ALA A 50 -15.38 -3.82 -12.48
CA ALA A 50 -14.09 -3.38 -13.02
C ALA A 50 -13.29 -2.50 -12.04
N ALA A 51 -13.96 -1.58 -11.34
CA ALA A 51 -13.31 -0.74 -10.34
C ALA A 51 -12.83 -1.55 -9.11
N ASP A 52 -13.66 -2.47 -8.62
CA ASP A 52 -13.34 -3.33 -7.47
C ASP A 52 -12.18 -4.28 -7.79
N GLU A 53 -12.11 -4.82 -9.02
CA GLU A 53 -10.97 -5.61 -9.51
C GLU A 53 -9.67 -4.80 -9.57
N GLN A 54 -9.74 -3.56 -10.08
CA GLN A 54 -8.59 -2.65 -10.09
C GLN A 54 -8.13 -2.31 -8.67
N ILE A 55 -9.06 -1.98 -7.78
CA ILE A 55 -8.78 -1.70 -6.37
C ILE A 55 -8.17 -2.93 -5.69
N ALA A 56 -8.70 -4.13 -5.93
CA ALA A 56 -8.16 -5.37 -5.38
C ALA A 56 -6.71 -5.60 -5.84
N THR A 57 -6.43 -5.36 -7.11
CA THR A 57 -5.08 -5.48 -7.69
C THR A 57 -4.11 -4.48 -7.05
N LEU A 58 -4.52 -3.21 -6.93
CA LEU A 58 -3.72 -2.16 -6.30
C LEU A 58 -3.51 -2.43 -4.81
N ASN A 59 -4.52 -2.93 -4.10
CA ASN A 59 -4.39 -3.29 -2.69
C ASN A 59 -3.44 -4.47 -2.49
N ALA A 60 -3.43 -5.44 -3.41
CA ALA A 60 -2.49 -6.55 -3.37
C ALA A 60 -1.04 -6.06 -3.51
N SER A 61 -0.75 -5.20 -4.49
CA SER A 61 0.60 -4.63 -4.66
C SER A 61 0.99 -3.75 -3.47
N ALA A 62 0.10 -2.88 -3.01
CA ALA A 62 0.34 -2.02 -1.85
C ALA A 62 0.62 -2.84 -0.57
N LYS A 63 -0.04 -3.98 -0.39
CA LYS A 63 0.20 -4.88 0.74
C LYS A 63 1.61 -5.47 0.72
N GLU A 64 2.10 -5.88 -0.45
CA GLU A 64 3.46 -6.39 -0.59
C GLU A 64 4.51 -5.31 -0.37
N GLU A 65 4.31 -4.11 -0.92
CA GLU A 65 5.19 -2.97 -0.64
C GLU A 65 5.23 -2.61 0.84
N TYR A 66 4.07 -2.60 1.51
CA TYR A 66 4.00 -2.30 2.93
C TYR A 66 4.76 -3.35 3.76
N LYS A 67 4.62 -4.64 3.44
CA LYS A 67 5.40 -5.71 4.08
C LYS A 67 6.89 -5.50 3.89
N GLU A 68 7.33 -5.14 2.68
CA GLU A 68 8.73 -4.88 2.39
C GLU A 68 9.27 -3.68 3.17
N LYS A 69 8.54 -2.56 3.17
CA LYS A 69 8.90 -1.36 3.95
C LYS A 69 8.98 -1.69 5.44
N ARG A 70 8.01 -2.44 5.98
CA ARG A 70 8.01 -2.89 7.39
C ARG A 70 9.23 -3.74 7.71
N ARG A 71 9.57 -4.68 6.83
CA ARG A 71 10.75 -5.56 6.98
C ARG A 71 12.06 -4.76 7.02
N TRP A 72 12.26 -3.84 6.08
CA TRP A 72 13.45 -2.99 6.05
C TRP A 72 13.52 -2.04 7.25
N GLY A 73 12.40 -1.43 7.63
CA GLY A 73 12.33 -0.57 8.82
C GLY A 73 12.71 -1.33 10.08
N LEU A 74 12.19 -2.54 10.26
CA LEU A 74 12.50 -3.38 11.42
C LEU A 74 13.97 -3.82 11.43
N ALA A 75 14.51 -4.22 10.27
CA ALA A 75 15.92 -4.58 10.14
C ALA A 75 16.85 -3.43 10.53
N LYS A 76 16.54 -2.21 10.08
CA LYS A 76 17.29 -1.01 10.44
C LYS A 76 17.20 -0.71 11.94
N GLN A 77 16.00 -0.73 12.49
CA GLN A 77 15.77 -0.49 13.92
C GLN A 77 16.56 -1.47 14.81
N VAL A 78 16.59 -2.75 14.41
CA VAL A 78 17.37 -3.78 15.09
C VAL A 78 18.86 -3.55 14.93
N GLN A 79 19.35 -3.24 13.71
CA GLN A 79 20.78 -2.95 13.48
C GLN A 79 21.27 -1.76 14.32
N ASP A 80 20.49 -0.69 14.38
CA ASP A 80 20.82 0.49 15.19
C ASP A 80 20.85 0.10 16.67
N GLY A 81 19.85 -0.66 17.13
CA GLY A 81 19.81 -1.17 18.51
C GLY A 81 21.00 -2.05 18.88
N LEU A 82 21.39 -2.97 17.99
CA LEU A 82 22.54 -3.87 18.19
C LEU A 82 23.87 -3.12 18.21
N MET A 83 24.04 -2.14 17.32
CA MET A 83 25.24 -1.32 17.27
C MET A 83 25.38 -0.50 18.57
N HIS A 84 24.32 0.18 19.00
CA HIS A 84 24.39 1.10 20.13
C HIS A 84 24.46 0.41 21.49
N ASN A 85 23.78 -0.72 21.68
CA ASN A 85 23.69 -1.38 23.00
C ASN A 85 24.69 -2.52 23.18
N PHE A 86 25.09 -3.19 22.10
CA PHE A 86 25.93 -4.39 22.16
C PHE A 86 27.21 -4.29 21.32
N ASN A 87 27.43 -3.16 20.62
CA ASN A 87 28.55 -2.98 19.69
C ASN A 87 28.63 -4.07 18.59
N ILE A 88 27.47 -4.61 18.19
CA ILE A 88 27.37 -5.65 17.16
C ILE A 88 26.99 -5.00 15.84
N ASN A 89 27.94 -4.97 14.91
CA ASN A 89 27.69 -4.47 13.55
C ASN A 89 27.17 -5.60 12.64
N TYR A 90 25.85 -5.76 12.56
CA TYR A 90 25.20 -6.72 11.66
C TYR A 90 24.56 -5.98 10.48
N GLY A 91 24.75 -6.45 9.25
CA GLY A 91 24.27 -5.76 8.06
C GLY A 91 22.74 -5.69 8.01
N VAL A 92 22.18 -4.51 7.70
CA VAL A 92 20.72 -4.32 7.56
C VAL A 92 20.13 -5.28 6.52
N ALA A 93 20.82 -5.49 5.40
CA ALA A 93 20.38 -6.41 4.36
C ALA A 93 20.30 -7.87 4.85
N GLU A 94 21.28 -8.30 5.64
CA GLU A 94 21.31 -9.65 6.21
C GLU A 94 20.16 -9.84 7.22
N LEU A 95 19.94 -8.86 8.11
CA LEU A 95 18.78 -8.88 9.04
C LEU A 95 17.46 -8.88 8.28
N ALA A 96 17.36 -8.08 7.21
CA ALA A 96 16.16 -8.01 6.40
C ALA A 96 15.88 -9.34 5.66
N THR A 97 16.90 -10.13 5.33
CA THR A 97 16.76 -11.49 4.81
C THR A 97 16.28 -12.46 5.89
N LEU A 98 16.87 -12.44 7.09
CA LEU A 98 16.43 -13.28 8.22
C LEU A 98 14.96 -13.02 8.58
N LEU A 99 14.56 -11.74 8.60
CA LEU A 99 13.18 -11.34 8.84
C LEU A 99 12.25 -11.76 7.71
N LYS A 100 12.71 -11.75 6.44
CA LYS A 100 11.92 -12.22 5.30
C LYS A 100 11.55 -13.68 5.47
N GLU A 101 12.52 -14.53 5.80
CA GLU A 101 12.30 -15.97 6.00
C GLU A 101 11.34 -16.23 7.17
N GLY A 102 11.52 -15.52 8.29
CA GLY A 102 10.59 -15.61 9.42
C GLY A 102 9.16 -15.14 9.06
N MET A 103 9.03 -14.09 8.24
CA MET A 103 7.71 -13.60 7.80
C MET A 103 7.02 -14.60 6.89
N SER A 104 7.75 -15.19 5.93
CA SER A 104 7.24 -16.22 5.04
C SER A 104 6.76 -17.44 5.82
N LEU A 105 7.56 -17.94 6.75
CA LEU A 105 7.22 -19.10 7.60
C LEU A 105 6.02 -18.83 8.53
N LYS A 106 5.82 -17.58 8.96
CA LYS A 106 4.66 -17.17 9.76
C LYS A 106 3.38 -17.07 8.93
N SER A 107 3.48 -16.64 7.66
CA SER A 107 2.32 -16.52 6.76
C SER A 107 1.91 -17.82 6.11
N ASP A 108 2.89 -18.68 5.79
CA ASP A 108 2.69 -19.95 5.11
C ASP A 108 3.55 -21.02 5.80
N PRO A 109 3.09 -21.52 6.97
CA PRO A 109 3.82 -22.53 7.71
C PRO A 109 3.85 -23.86 6.94
N PRO A 110 4.98 -24.58 6.92
CA PRO A 110 5.05 -25.87 6.26
C PRO A 110 4.09 -26.87 6.93
N GLN A 111 3.52 -27.78 6.13
CA GLN A 111 2.66 -28.86 6.64
C GLN A 111 3.43 -29.92 7.45
N ARG A 112 4.77 -29.95 7.28
CA ARG A 112 5.69 -30.77 8.09
C ARG A 112 6.11 -30.04 9.36
N GLU A 113 6.68 -30.79 10.29
CA GLU A 113 7.37 -30.19 11.44
C GLU A 113 8.47 -29.21 10.99
N MET A 114 8.54 -28.08 11.68
CA MET A 114 9.55 -27.06 11.42
C MET A 114 10.91 -27.52 11.95
N THR A 115 11.94 -27.32 11.14
CA THR A 115 13.33 -27.52 11.55
C THR A 115 13.73 -26.51 12.62
N SER A 116 14.78 -26.83 13.38
CA SER A 116 15.32 -25.90 14.39
C SER A 116 15.72 -24.54 13.82
N LEU A 117 16.18 -24.50 12.56
CA LEU A 117 16.52 -23.27 11.85
C LEU A 117 15.27 -22.44 11.54
N GLU A 118 14.23 -23.06 10.98
CA GLU A 118 12.95 -22.41 10.68
C GLU A 118 12.29 -21.84 11.94
N VAL A 119 12.30 -22.61 13.04
CA VAL A 119 11.86 -22.12 14.36
C VAL A 119 12.70 -20.91 14.78
N GLY A 120 14.01 -20.95 14.55
CA GLY A 120 14.92 -19.84 14.80
C GLY A 120 14.52 -18.56 14.05
N HIS A 121 14.14 -18.66 12.77
CA HIS A 121 13.68 -17.51 11.98
C HIS A 121 12.39 -16.90 12.51
N VAL A 122 11.42 -17.74 12.91
CA VAL A 122 10.17 -17.28 13.50
C VAL A 122 10.40 -16.62 14.86
N GLN A 123 11.27 -17.21 15.70
CA GLN A 123 11.66 -16.61 16.99
C GLN A 123 12.40 -15.29 16.80
N PHE A 124 13.29 -15.21 15.80
CA PHE A 124 14.02 -14.00 15.46
C PHE A 124 13.07 -12.88 15.04
N LEU A 125 12.10 -13.19 14.16
CA LEU A 125 11.05 -12.25 13.78
C LEU A 125 10.26 -11.78 15.01
N ALA A 126 9.83 -12.70 15.88
CA ALA A 126 9.05 -12.35 17.07
C ALA A 126 9.83 -11.45 18.04
N ALA A 127 11.14 -11.71 18.22
CA ALA A 127 12.02 -10.89 19.04
C ALA A 127 12.22 -9.49 18.42
N ALA A 128 12.41 -9.41 17.10
CA ALA A 128 12.50 -8.16 16.38
C ALA A 128 11.20 -7.33 16.49
N GLU A 129 10.03 -7.94 16.30
CA GLU A 129 8.73 -7.27 16.44
C GLU A 129 8.50 -6.70 17.84
N LYS A 130 9.05 -7.34 18.88
CA LYS A 130 8.99 -6.88 20.28
C LYS A 130 10.15 -5.97 20.68
N TYR A 131 11.11 -5.76 19.79
CA TYR A 131 12.37 -5.05 20.06
C TYR A 131 13.17 -5.64 21.24
N ASP A 132 13.13 -6.96 21.41
CA ASP A 132 13.93 -7.66 22.43
C ASP A 132 15.36 -7.89 21.93
N LEU A 133 16.20 -6.87 22.08
CA LEU A 133 17.57 -6.91 21.59
C LEU A 133 18.42 -8.01 22.25
N LYS A 134 18.16 -8.37 23.52
CA LYS A 134 18.92 -9.42 24.21
C LYS A 134 18.65 -10.79 23.57
N GLN A 135 17.38 -11.08 23.31
CA GLN A 135 16.99 -12.32 22.64
C GLN A 135 17.51 -12.37 21.20
N ILE A 136 17.51 -11.24 20.50
CA ILE A 136 18.08 -11.14 19.15
C ILE A 136 19.56 -11.51 19.17
N VAL A 137 20.36 -10.97 20.10
CA VAL A 137 21.79 -11.30 20.21
C VAL A 137 22.03 -12.79 20.40
N LEU A 138 21.26 -13.45 21.28
CA LEU A 138 21.36 -14.91 21.48
C LEU A 138 21.00 -15.70 20.22
N LEU A 139 20.00 -15.24 19.47
CA LEU A 139 19.57 -15.92 18.24
C LEU A 139 20.55 -15.69 17.08
N LEU A 140 21.27 -14.57 17.05
CA LEU A 140 22.28 -14.29 16.02
C LEU A 140 23.42 -15.31 15.98
N GLU A 141 23.74 -15.97 17.10
CA GLU A 141 24.71 -17.07 17.11
C GLU A 141 24.32 -18.23 16.19
N LYS A 142 23.01 -18.43 15.97
CA LYS A 142 22.46 -19.44 15.06
C LYS A 142 22.51 -19.01 13.58
N PHE A 143 22.72 -17.71 13.34
CA PHE A 143 22.72 -17.09 12.02
C PHE A 143 24.05 -16.35 11.78
N PRO A 144 25.15 -17.07 11.49
CA PRO A 144 26.44 -16.44 11.29
C PRO A 144 26.42 -15.49 10.07
N LYS A 145 27.06 -14.33 10.23
CA LYS A 145 27.24 -13.31 9.16
C LYS A 145 27.93 -13.92 7.94
N GLY A 146 27.59 -13.42 6.75
CA GLY A 146 28.07 -13.95 5.46
C GLY A 146 29.60 -14.10 5.36
N ARG A 147 30.02 -15.25 4.79
CA ARG A 147 31.39 -15.81 4.54
C ARG A 147 32.00 -16.76 5.58
N GLY A 148 31.37 -17.02 6.73
CA GLY A 148 31.88 -18.01 7.70
C GLY A 148 31.64 -19.49 7.32
N ALA A 149 30.55 -19.80 6.62
CA ALA A 149 30.18 -21.18 6.28
C ALA A 149 31.12 -21.85 5.24
N ALA A 150 31.96 -21.08 4.54
CA ALA A 150 32.93 -21.59 3.56
C ALA A 150 34.41 -21.35 3.95
N ALA A 151 34.68 -20.66 5.06
CA ALA A 151 36.04 -20.34 5.49
C ALA A 151 36.59 -21.30 6.57
N GLY A 152 35.74 -22.11 7.21
CA GLY A 152 36.14 -23.09 8.22
C GLY A 152 36.82 -24.37 7.69
N LYS A 153 37.10 -24.49 6.38
CA LYS A 153 37.80 -25.63 5.77
C LYS A 153 39.12 -25.28 5.08
N ARG A 154 39.72 -24.13 5.39
CA ARG A 154 41.07 -23.78 4.90
C ARG A 154 42.01 -23.44 6.04
N GLN A 155 42.24 -24.41 6.92
CA GLN A 155 43.49 -24.51 7.67
C GLN A 155 43.83 -26.00 7.86
N LEU A 156 45.09 -26.33 7.56
CA LEU A 156 45.83 -27.60 7.68
C LEU A 156 46.05 -28.35 6.35
N GLY A 157 47.20 -28.04 5.77
CA GLY A 157 47.89 -28.67 4.65
C GLY A 157 49.20 -27.91 4.44
#